data_AF-A0A919F4B7-F1
#
_entry.id   AF-A0A919F4B7-F1
#
_cell.length_a   1.000
_cell.length_b   1.000
_cell.length_c   1.000
_cell.angle_alpha   90.00
_cell.angle_beta   90.00
_cell.angle_gamma   90.00
#
_symmetry.space_group_name_H-M   'P 1'
#
loop_
_entity.id
_entity.type
_entity.pdbx_description
1 polymer ?
#
loop_
_entity_poly.entity_id
_entity_poly.type
_entity_poly.pdbx_seq_one_letter_code
_entity_poly.pdbx_strand_id
1 'polypeptide(L)'
;MTKFFATVCLPAISPEQVPDAIARALAPYDINAGERWNPAGEWDRWTIQVHRASPYLVRPAHDGDPRLLTPATVPGADLDPLGPLECYGGPRGLLDFDTMRQRTVQGYDDLRAAWDELAAAHPPARPLAEFVARHEADPDGYPLDRATEEHLLQPLVQEVAQRAVAGDPHFGTSFLTTDPVAWFARDHALARERALRTALGKYALVTLDGRWRDTSSEGYLKWADEQLEHLAPDTVVVDVLCHC
;
A
#
# COMPACT_ATOMS: atom_id res chain seq x y z
N MET A 1 -4.94 16.81 0.60
CA MET A 1 -4.10 16.33 1.71
C MET A 1 -3.98 14.84 1.53
N THR A 2 -2.76 14.37 1.34
CA THR A 2 -2.53 12.99 0.91
C THR A 2 -1.78 12.27 2.03
N LYS A 3 -2.24 11.07 2.38
CA LYS A 3 -1.56 10.21 3.33
C LYS A 3 -0.93 9.05 2.57
N PHE A 4 0.25 8.62 2.98
CA PHE A 4 0.93 7.49 2.34
C PHE A 4 1.77 6.73 3.36
N PHE A 5 2.01 5.44 3.08
CA PHE A 5 2.86 4.62 3.93
C PHE A 5 4.30 4.63 3.43
N ALA A 6 5.26 4.90 4.31
CA ALA A 6 6.68 4.70 4.05
C ALA A 6 7.20 3.54 4.91
N THR A 7 8.00 2.67 4.32
CA THR A 7 8.76 1.65 5.04
C THR A 7 10.12 2.23 5.41
N VAL A 8 10.54 2.08 6.66
CA VAL A 8 11.80 2.60 7.18
C VAL A 8 12.67 1.45 7.68
N CYS A 9 13.88 1.37 7.14
CA CYS A 9 14.90 0.43 7.60
C CYS A 9 15.80 1.10 8.63
N LEU A 10 15.93 0.49 9.81
CA LEU A 10 16.70 1.00 10.94
C LEU A 10 17.75 -0.01 11.37
N PRO A 11 18.90 0.43 11.92
CA PRO A 11 19.89 -0.49 12.47
C PRO A 11 19.29 -1.33 13.62
N ALA A 12 20.02 -2.37 14.05
CA ALA A 12 19.62 -3.16 15.19
C ALA A 12 19.55 -2.30 16.48
N ILE A 13 18.34 -2.00 16.94
CA ILE A 13 18.05 -1.14 18.09
C ILE A 13 16.93 -1.74 18.95
N SER A 14 16.81 -1.30 20.21
CA SER A 14 15.69 -1.72 21.04
C SER A 14 14.38 -1.05 20.57
N PRO A 15 13.22 -1.71 20.72
CA PRO A 15 11.92 -1.15 20.32
C PRO A 15 11.61 0.23 20.89
N GLU A 16 12.03 0.51 22.12
CA GLU A 16 11.88 1.82 22.78
C GLU A 16 12.63 2.96 22.06
N GLN A 17 13.69 2.66 21.31
CA GLN A 17 14.49 3.61 20.56
C GLN A 17 13.97 3.84 19.13
N VAL A 18 13.02 3.02 18.67
CA VAL A 18 12.50 3.07 17.31
C VAL A 18 11.88 4.41 16.95
N PRO A 19 11.02 5.04 17.79
CA PRO A 19 10.45 6.35 17.45
C PRO A 19 11.51 7.42 17.17
N ASP A 20 12.54 7.51 18.02
CA ASP A 20 13.63 8.47 17.84
C ASP A 20 14.49 8.15 16.61
N ALA A 21 14.68 6.87 16.30
CA ALA A 21 15.42 6.45 15.12
C ALA A 21 14.66 6.74 13.83
N ILE A 22 13.34 6.55 13.81
CA ILE A 22 12.46 6.98 12.71
C ILE A 22 12.56 8.49 12.54
N ALA A 23 12.43 9.27 13.63
CA ALA A 23 12.51 10.72 13.58
C ALA A 23 13.81 11.19 12.91
N ARG A 24 14.96 10.59 13.28
CA ARG A 24 16.26 10.89 12.65
C ARG A 24 16.33 10.47 11.18
N ALA A 25 15.82 9.29 10.83
CA ALA A 25 15.85 8.78 9.47
C ALA A 25 14.97 9.62 8.52
N LEU A 26 13.85 10.13 9.02
CA LEU A 26 12.89 10.92 8.26
C LEU A 26 13.22 12.41 8.23
N ALA A 27 13.95 12.94 9.21
CA ALA A 27 14.24 14.38 9.35
C ALA A 27 14.73 15.09 8.07
N PRO A 28 15.58 14.49 7.21
CA PRO A 28 15.98 15.12 5.95
C PRO A 28 14.83 15.40 4.97
N TYR A 29 13.70 14.71 5.14
CA TYR A 29 12.53 14.72 4.27
C TYR A 29 11.33 15.45 4.88
N ASP A 30 11.51 16.18 5.99
CA ASP A 30 10.46 17.04 6.57
C ASP A 30 10.26 18.29 5.68
N ILE A 31 9.03 18.52 5.21
CA ILE A 31 8.64 19.70 4.42
C ILE A 31 8.87 21.00 5.21
N ASN A 32 8.75 20.93 6.53
CA ASN A 32 8.93 22.04 7.44
C ASN A 32 10.38 22.17 7.94
N ALA A 33 11.33 21.40 7.40
CA ALA A 33 12.74 21.53 7.76
C ALA A 33 13.32 22.89 7.32
N GLY A 34 13.55 23.78 8.29
CA GLY A 34 14.21 25.06 8.11
C GLY A 34 13.26 26.26 7.97
N GLU A 35 13.81 27.44 7.70
CA GLU A 35 13.02 28.69 7.56
C GLU A 35 12.30 28.81 6.20
N ARG A 36 12.68 27.99 5.22
CA ARG A 36 12.09 27.93 3.87
C ARG A 36 11.63 26.50 3.58
N TRP A 37 10.75 26.34 2.59
CA TRP A 37 10.29 25.04 2.09
C TRP A 37 11.48 24.12 1.74
N ASN A 38 11.48 22.91 2.28
CA ASN A 38 12.49 21.90 1.99
C ASN A 38 12.24 21.27 0.61
N PRO A 39 13.18 21.40 -0.36
CA PRO A 39 13.01 20.83 -1.69
C PRO A 39 13.03 19.30 -1.73
N ALA A 40 13.53 18.64 -0.69
CA ALA A 40 13.44 17.21 -0.49
C ALA A 40 12.30 16.82 0.48
N GLY A 41 11.42 17.76 0.80
CA GLY A 41 10.33 17.55 1.75
C GLY A 41 9.24 16.64 1.18
N GLU A 42 8.93 15.56 1.90
CA GLU A 42 7.93 14.55 1.52
C GLU A 42 6.78 14.46 2.54
N TRP A 43 6.97 14.97 3.76
CA TRP A 43 5.99 14.87 4.84
C TRP A 43 5.99 16.08 5.78
N ASP A 44 4.88 16.35 6.46
CA ASP A 44 4.75 17.35 7.54
C ASP A 44 4.50 16.73 8.93
N ARG A 45 4.00 15.49 8.97
CA ARG A 45 3.92 14.63 10.15
C ARG A 45 3.95 13.15 9.76
N TRP A 46 4.31 12.30 10.72
CA TRP A 46 4.26 10.84 10.58
C TRP A 46 3.83 10.17 11.89
N THR A 47 3.37 8.92 11.80
CA THR A 47 3.14 8.04 12.96
C THR A 47 3.48 6.59 12.62
N ILE A 48 3.88 5.78 13.60
CA ILE A 48 4.05 4.33 13.40
C ILE A 48 2.67 3.73 13.13
N GLN A 49 2.50 3.14 11.95
CA GLN A 49 1.24 2.54 11.58
C GLN A 49 1.46 1.53 10.45
N VAL A 50 0.74 0.42 10.52
CA VAL A 50 0.62 -0.53 9.42
C VAL A 50 -0.75 -0.41 8.76
N HIS A 51 -0.81 -0.74 7.48
CA HIS A 51 -2.09 -0.91 6.80
C HIS A 51 -2.82 -2.12 7.38
N ARG A 52 -4.05 -1.95 7.89
CA ARG A 52 -4.78 -3.01 8.63
C ARG A 52 -5.01 -4.30 7.82
N ALA A 53 -5.13 -4.20 6.49
CA ALA A 53 -5.25 -5.39 5.64
C ALA A 53 -3.90 -6.09 5.36
N SER A 54 -2.78 -5.47 5.76
CA SER A 54 -1.44 -6.00 5.52
C SER A 54 -0.44 -5.64 6.64
N PRO A 55 -0.70 -6.02 7.90
CA PRO A 55 0.27 -5.88 8.98
C PRO A 55 1.49 -6.78 8.74
N TYR A 56 2.60 -6.49 9.43
CA TYR A 56 3.75 -7.39 9.41
C TYR A 56 3.39 -8.71 10.10
N LEU A 57 3.83 -9.82 9.51
CA LEU A 57 3.65 -11.15 10.08
C LEU A 57 4.92 -11.61 10.78
N VAL A 58 4.76 -12.19 11.95
CA VAL A 58 5.81 -12.78 12.78
C VAL A 58 5.93 -14.26 12.45
N ARG A 59 7.16 -14.76 12.35
CA ARG A 59 7.40 -16.20 12.24
C ARG A 59 6.89 -16.90 13.50
N PRO A 60 6.13 -18.02 13.42
CA PRO A 60 5.56 -18.66 14.61
C PRO A 60 6.58 -19.01 15.71
N ALA A 61 7.83 -19.31 15.35
CA ALA A 61 8.90 -19.61 16.31
C ALA A 61 9.38 -18.38 17.12
N HIS A 62 8.94 -17.18 16.76
CA HIS A 62 9.31 -15.90 17.36
C HIS A 62 8.11 -15.14 17.93
N ASP A 63 6.98 -15.83 18.11
CA ASP A 63 5.80 -15.23 18.75
C ASP A 63 6.16 -14.68 20.14
N GLY A 64 5.78 -13.43 20.39
CA GLY A 64 6.10 -12.71 21.62
C GLY A 64 7.56 -12.32 21.82
N ASP A 65 8.43 -12.40 20.79
CA ASP A 65 9.82 -11.91 20.91
C ASP A 65 9.84 -10.42 21.29
N PRO A 66 10.57 -10.02 22.35
CA PRO A 66 10.53 -8.65 22.89
C PRO A 66 11.11 -7.61 21.93
N ARG A 67 11.75 -8.02 20.83
CA ARG A 67 12.26 -7.11 19.79
C ARG A 67 11.20 -6.75 18.73
N LEU A 68 10.06 -7.41 18.72
CA LEU A 68 8.95 -7.09 17.82
C LEU A 68 8.30 -5.77 18.23
N LEU A 69 7.80 -5.00 17.27
CA LEU A 69 7.12 -3.73 17.54
C LEU A 69 5.63 -3.97 17.78
N THR A 70 5.23 -3.80 19.02
CA THR A 70 3.85 -3.98 19.51
C THR A 70 3.53 -2.85 20.50
N PRO A 71 2.26 -2.66 20.87
CA PRO A 71 1.90 -1.67 21.89
C PRO A 71 2.65 -1.86 23.23
N ALA A 72 3.03 -3.10 23.56
CA ALA A 72 3.74 -3.42 24.79
C ALA A 72 5.24 -3.09 24.75
N THR A 73 5.85 -3.09 23.56
CA THR A 73 7.31 -2.92 23.39
C THR A 73 7.71 -1.51 22.99
N VAL A 74 6.77 -0.72 22.45
CA VAL A 74 6.99 0.69 22.07
C VAL A 74 6.12 1.59 22.95
N PRO A 75 6.45 1.78 24.24
CA PRO A 75 5.63 2.55 25.16
C PRO A 75 5.52 4.01 24.72
N GLY A 76 4.30 4.57 24.78
CA GLY A 76 4.02 5.95 24.39
C GLY A 76 3.71 6.14 22.89
N ALA A 77 3.88 5.10 22.06
CA ALA A 77 3.31 5.09 20.73
C ALA A 77 1.81 4.73 20.81
N ASP A 78 0.96 5.47 20.08
CA ASP A 78 -0.48 5.22 19.98
C ASP A 78 -0.75 4.05 19.03
N LEU A 79 -0.47 2.83 19.52
CA LEU A 79 -0.58 1.58 18.76
C LEU A 79 -1.76 0.76 19.26
N ASP A 80 -2.64 0.37 18.34
CA ASP A 80 -3.72 -0.58 18.61
C ASP A 80 -3.18 -2.01 18.73
N PRO A 81 -3.85 -2.90 19.49
CA PRO A 81 -3.57 -4.33 19.41
C PRO A 81 -3.85 -4.85 17.99
N LEU A 82 -2.93 -5.67 17.48
CA LEU A 82 -3.08 -6.40 16.22
C LEU A 82 -3.49 -7.86 16.47
N GLY A 83 -3.77 -8.60 15.40
CA GLY A 83 -4.13 -10.01 15.48
C GLY A 83 -2.97 -10.93 15.90
N PRO A 84 -3.25 -12.24 16.04
CA PRO A 84 -2.22 -13.23 16.34
C PRO A 84 -1.10 -13.22 15.31
N LEU A 85 0.16 -13.28 15.76
CA LEU A 85 1.36 -13.20 14.92
C LEU A 85 1.47 -11.92 14.07
N GLU A 86 0.75 -10.85 14.42
CA GLU A 86 0.84 -9.57 13.75
C GLU A 86 1.63 -8.55 14.58
N CYS A 87 2.44 -7.73 13.91
CA CYS A 87 3.19 -6.65 14.54
C CYS A 87 3.27 -5.40 13.65
N TYR A 88 3.77 -4.30 14.21
CA TYR A 88 4.03 -3.06 13.48
C TYR A 88 5.37 -3.07 12.73
N GLY A 89 6.18 -4.09 12.96
CA GLY A 89 7.54 -4.21 12.44
C GLY A 89 8.46 -4.94 13.40
N GLY A 90 9.75 -4.92 13.12
CA GLY A 90 10.78 -5.54 13.94
C GLY A 90 11.98 -6.00 13.11
N PRO A 91 12.94 -6.71 13.74
CA PRO A 91 14.07 -7.29 13.03
C PRO A 91 13.62 -8.22 11.90
N ARG A 92 14.16 -8.04 10.69
CA ARG A 92 13.82 -8.82 9.49
C ARG A 92 13.77 -10.33 9.81
N GLY A 93 14.77 -10.86 10.50
CA GLY A 93 14.90 -12.29 10.83
C GLY A 93 13.73 -12.87 11.60
N LEU A 94 12.94 -12.04 12.31
CA LEU A 94 11.75 -12.46 13.06
C LEU A 94 10.47 -12.39 12.22
N LEU A 95 10.50 -11.64 11.12
CA LEU A 95 9.35 -11.41 10.26
C LEU A 95 9.25 -12.50 9.18
N ASP A 96 8.01 -12.81 8.79
CA ASP A 96 7.68 -13.81 7.79
C ASP A 96 7.36 -13.16 6.45
N PHE A 97 8.41 -12.71 5.77
CA PHE A 97 8.33 -12.03 4.47
C PHE A 97 7.70 -12.94 3.40
N ASP A 98 7.93 -14.25 3.48
CA ASP A 98 7.42 -15.21 2.51
C ASP A 98 5.91 -15.39 2.67
N THR A 99 5.43 -15.55 3.90
CA THR A 99 3.98 -15.61 4.16
C THR A 99 3.29 -14.29 3.81
N MET A 100 3.93 -13.13 4.05
CA MET A 100 3.39 -11.84 3.62
C MET A 100 3.25 -11.76 2.10
N ARG A 101 4.27 -12.19 1.34
CA ARG A 101 4.23 -12.27 -0.13
C ARG A 101 3.13 -13.21 -0.61
N GLN A 102 3.03 -14.41 -0.03
CA GLN A 102 1.99 -15.37 -0.35
C GLN A 102 0.59 -14.80 -0.10
N ARG A 103 0.37 -14.17 1.06
CA ARG A 103 -0.89 -13.51 1.42
C ARG A 103 -1.28 -12.42 0.41
N THR A 104 -0.34 -11.57 0.02
CA THR A 104 -0.61 -10.49 -0.95
C THR A 104 -0.95 -11.03 -2.33
N VAL A 105 -0.24 -12.06 -2.80
CA VAL A 105 -0.51 -12.71 -4.08
C VAL A 105 -1.86 -13.45 -4.05
N GLN A 106 -2.14 -14.18 -2.98
CA GLN A 106 -3.43 -14.86 -2.80
C GLN A 106 -4.59 -13.86 -2.79
N GLY A 107 -4.45 -12.73 -2.09
CA GLY A 107 -5.47 -11.69 -2.10
C GLY A 107 -5.72 -11.09 -3.49
N TYR A 108 -4.69 -10.96 -4.32
CA TYR A 108 -4.85 -10.58 -5.73
C TYR A 108 -5.56 -11.68 -6.54
N ASP A 109 -5.16 -12.94 -6.38
CA ASP A 109 -5.76 -14.08 -7.09
C ASP A 109 -7.25 -14.23 -6.71
N ASP A 110 -7.61 -14.04 -5.43
CA ASP A 110 -8.99 -14.04 -4.93
C ASP A 110 -9.82 -12.87 -5.49
N LEU A 111 -9.27 -11.65 -5.47
CA LEU A 111 -9.88 -10.47 -6.09
C LEU A 111 -10.15 -10.70 -7.57
N ARG A 112 -9.21 -11.34 -8.27
CA ARG A 112 -9.36 -11.66 -9.68
C ARG A 112 -10.46 -12.69 -9.92
N ALA A 113 -10.50 -13.76 -9.12
CA ALA A 113 -11.54 -14.77 -9.22
C ALA A 113 -12.94 -14.16 -8.99
N ALA A 114 -13.09 -13.29 -7.99
CA ALA A 114 -14.34 -12.59 -7.71
C ALA A 114 -14.77 -11.68 -8.89
N TRP A 115 -13.82 -11.00 -9.54
CA TRP A 115 -14.11 -10.24 -10.75
C TRP A 115 -14.55 -11.12 -11.92
N ASP A 116 -13.85 -12.21 -12.18
CA ASP A 116 -14.16 -13.10 -13.30
C ASP A 116 -15.56 -13.75 -13.12
N GLU A 117 -15.95 -14.08 -11.89
CA GLU A 117 -17.31 -14.53 -11.55
C GLU A 117 -18.36 -13.46 -11.86
N LEU A 118 -18.15 -12.22 -11.40
CA LEU A 118 -19.06 -11.11 -11.67
C LEU A 118 -19.16 -10.78 -13.16
N ALA A 119 -18.03 -10.74 -13.85
CA ALA A 119 -17.98 -10.43 -15.27
C ALA A 119 -18.70 -11.50 -16.11
N ALA A 120 -18.70 -12.77 -15.67
CA ALA A 120 -19.46 -13.84 -16.31
C ALA A 120 -20.98 -13.72 -16.07
N ALA A 121 -21.40 -13.12 -14.95
CA ALA A 121 -22.80 -12.96 -14.56
C ALA A 121 -23.48 -11.71 -15.16
N HIS A 122 -22.71 -10.78 -15.73
CA HIS A 122 -23.21 -9.50 -16.23
C HIS A 122 -22.89 -9.26 -17.71
N PRO A 123 -23.65 -8.39 -18.41
CA PRO A 123 -23.26 -7.93 -19.74
C PRO A 123 -21.86 -7.31 -19.72
N PRO A 124 -21.04 -7.50 -20.79
CA PRO A 124 -19.70 -6.92 -20.86
C PRO A 124 -19.73 -5.40 -20.68
N ALA A 125 -18.93 -4.90 -19.74
CA ALA A 125 -18.73 -3.47 -19.52
C ALA A 125 -17.54 -2.95 -20.34
N ARG A 126 -17.61 -1.66 -20.68
CA ARG A 126 -16.57 -0.90 -21.38
C ARG A 126 -15.84 0.03 -20.40
N PRO A 127 -14.52 0.21 -20.55
CA PRO A 127 -13.76 1.13 -19.72
C PRO A 127 -14.16 2.59 -19.98
N LEU A 128 -14.01 3.44 -18.96
CA LEU A 128 -14.33 4.86 -19.00
C LEU A 128 -13.63 5.58 -20.16
N ALA A 129 -12.40 5.17 -20.47
CA ALA A 129 -11.61 5.72 -21.57
C ALA A 129 -12.33 5.68 -22.92
N GLU A 130 -13.17 4.67 -23.19
CA GLU A 130 -13.95 4.61 -24.43
C GLU A 130 -15.05 5.68 -24.48
N PHE A 131 -15.65 6.02 -23.34
CA PHE A 131 -16.65 7.07 -23.25
C PHE A 131 -15.98 8.45 -23.34
N VAL A 132 -14.83 8.63 -22.67
CA VAL A 132 -14.03 9.86 -22.76
C VAL A 132 -13.57 10.11 -24.20
N ALA A 133 -13.11 9.08 -24.93
CA ALA A 133 -12.71 9.23 -26.33
C ALA A 133 -13.86 9.70 -27.24
N ARG A 134 -15.11 9.34 -26.93
CA ARG A 134 -16.28 9.87 -27.67
C ARG A 134 -16.54 11.33 -27.36
N HIS A 135 -16.35 11.74 -26.10
CA HIS A 135 -16.43 13.15 -25.71
C HIS A 135 -15.36 13.97 -26.43
N GLU A 136 -14.12 13.48 -26.48
CA GLU A 136 -13.04 14.16 -27.19
C GLU A 136 -13.29 14.29 -28.70
N ALA A 137 -14.03 13.35 -29.30
CA ALA A 137 -14.41 13.38 -30.71
C ALA A 137 -15.58 14.34 -31.02
N ASP A 138 -16.49 14.55 -30.06
CA ASP A 138 -17.64 15.46 -30.19
C ASP A 138 -18.03 16.06 -28.82
N PRO A 139 -17.31 17.09 -28.35
CA PRO A 139 -17.54 17.64 -27.02
C PRO A 139 -18.92 18.26 -26.82
N ASP A 140 -19.48 18.84 -27.89
CA ASP A 140 -20.77 19.51 -27.88
C ASP A 140 -21.94 18.52 -27.95
N GLY A 141 -21.82 17.46 -28.75
CA GLY A 141 -22.86 16.42 -28.89
C GLY A 141 -22.77 15.29 -27.85
N TYR A 142 -21.62 15.13 -27.19
CA TYR A 142 -21.38 14.13 -26.17
C TYR A 142 -20.58 14.71 -24.98
N PRO A 143 -21.24 15.39 -24.03
CA PRO A 143 -20.58 15.99 -22.87
C PRO A 143 -19.89 14.98 -21.94
N LEU A 144 -18.85 15.41 -21.23
CA LEU A 144 -18.07 14.57 -20.31
C LEU A 144 -18.93 13.98 -19.17
N ASP A 145 -19.90 14.75 -18.68
CA ASP A 145 -20.83 14.34 -17.62
C ASP A 145 -21.62 13.12 -18.07
N ARG A 146 -22.09 13.14 -19.33
CA ARG A 146 -22.77 12.02 -19.98
C ARG A 146 -21.84 10.82 -20.16
N ALA A 147 -20.59 11.05 -20.57
CA ALA A 147 -19.60 9.98 -20.70
C ALA A 147 -19.38 9.24 -19.36
N THR A 148 -19.27 10.01 -18.27
CA THR A 148 -19.10 9.49 -16.91
C THR A 148 -20.33 8.75 -16.43
N GLU A 149 -21.51 9.34 -16.61
CA GLU A 149 -22.80 8.74 -16.25
C GLU A 149 -23.02 7.41 -16.99
N GLU A 150 -22.83 7.38 -18.31
CA GLU A 150 -23.01 6.17 -19.11
C GLU A 150 -22.02 5.06 -18.70
N HIS A 151 -20.78 5.39 -18.34
CA HIS A 151 -19.84 4.40 -17.80
C HIS A 151 -20.30 3.85 -16.44
N LEU A 152 -20.71 4.73 -15.52
CA LEU A 152 -21.12 4.35 -14.18
C LEU A 152 -22.44 3.56 -14.18
N LEU A 153 -23.34 3.78 -15.13
CA LEU A 153 -24.62 3.06 -15.24
C LEU A 153 -24.48 1.62 -15.78
N GLN A 154 -23.27 1.17 -16.12
CA GLN A 154 -23.06 -0.19 -16.58
C GLN A 154 -23.32 -1.20 -15.44
N PRO A 155 -24.09 -2.29 -15.67
CA PRO A 155 -24.49 -3.22 -14.60
C PRO A 155 -23.33 -3.77 -13.77
N LEU A 156 -22.24 -4.20 -14.44
CA LEU A 156 -21.05 -4.72 -13.76
C LEU A 156 -20.34 -3.66 -12.90
N VAL A 157 -20.29 -2.41 -13.37
CA VAL A 157 -19.67 -1.29 -12.64
C VAL A 157 -20.51 -0.94 -11.40
N GLN A 158 -21.83 -0.92 -11.54
CA GLN A 158 -22.76 -0.73 -10.42
C GLN A 158 -22.64 -1.83 -9.36
N GLU A 159 -22.58 -3.09 -9.76
CA GLU A 159 -22.45 -4.23 -8.84
C GLU A 159 -21.15 -4.13 -8.01
N VAL A 160 -20.02 -3.86 -8.66
CA VAL A 160 -18.74 -3.65 -7.97
C VAL A 160 -18.82 -2.48 -6.98
N ALA A 161 -19.43 -1.36 -7.39
CA ALA A 161 -19.60 -0.21 -6.51
C ALA A 161 -20.51 -0.52 -5.30
N GLN A 162 -21.61 -1.25 -5.50
CA GLN A 162 -22.52 -1.66 -4.44
C GLN A 162 -21.84 -2.58 -3.43
N ARG A 163 -21.06 -3.56 -3.91
CA ARG A 163 -20.24 -4.45 -3.07
C ARG A 163 -19.19 -3.66 -2.28
N ALA A 164 -18.53 -2.70 -2.92
CA ALA A 164 -17.56 -1.84 -2.23
C ALA A 164 -18.18 -1.00 -1.11
N VAL A 165 -19.39 -0.47 -1.31
CA VAL A 165 -20.13 0.24 -0.25
C VAL A 165 -20.58 -0.71 0.86
N ALA A 166 -20.96 -1.94 0.51
CA ALA A 166 -21.39 -2.95 1.47
C ALA A 166 -20.24 -3.56 2.31
N GLY A 167 -18.98 -3.23 1.99
CA GLY A 167 -17.81 -3.77 2.69
C GLY A 167 -17.44 -5.19 2.24
N ASP A 168 -17.64 -5.49 0.96
CA ASP A 168 -17.20 -6.74 0.34
C ASP A 168 -15.69 -6.99 0.59
N PRO A 169 -15.29 -8.24 0.88
CA PRO A 169 -13.90 -8.55 1.22
C PRO A 169 -12.92 -8.43 0.04
N HIS A 170 -13.41 -8.45 -1.21
CA HIS A 170 -12.60 -8.35 -2.42
C HIS A 170 -12.64 -6.91 -2.98
N PHE A 171 -13.84 -6.33 -3.10
CA PHE A 171 -14.00 -5.01 -3.70
C PHE A 171 -13.95 -3.90 -2.65
N GLY A 172 -12.80 -3.23 -2.54
CA GLY A 172 -12.63 -2.07 -1.66
C GLY A 172 -13.22 -0.77 -2.22
N THR A 173 -13.36 0.25 -1.37
CA THR A 173 -13.86 1.60 -1.73
C THR A 173 -13.02 2.32 -2.77
N SER A 174 -11.80 1.86 -3.06
CA SER A 174 -10.99 2.35 -4.19
C SER A 174 -11.69 2.17 -5.55
N PHE A 175 -12.57 1.18 -5.69
CA PHE A 175 -13.35 0.96 -6.91
C PHE A 175 -14.51 1.94 -7.08
N LEU A 176 -14.75 2.85 -6.12
CA LEU A 176 -15.68 3.97 -6.29
C LEU A 176 -15.10 5.10 -7.14
N THR A 177 -13.77 5.17 -7.24
CA THR A 177 -13.05 6.21 -7.99
C THR A 177 -12.13 5.64 -9.07
N THR A 178 -11.83 4.34 -9.02
CA THR A 178 -11.03 3.62 -10.02
C THR A 178 -11.95 2.88 -10.98
N ASP A 179 -11.75 3.03 -12.29
CA ASP A 179 -12.44 2.24 -13.30
C ASP A 179 -12.11 0.74 -13.14
N PRO A 180 -13.05 -0.10 -12.70
CA PRO A 180 -12.78 -1.52 -12.46
C PRO A 180 -12.52 -2.25 -13.78
N VAL A 181 -13.17 -1.86 -14.87
CA VAL A 181 -13.00 -2.51 -16.19
C VAL A 181 -11.58 -2.32 -16.67
N ALA A 182 -11.05 -1.09 -16.62
CA ALA A 182 -9.66 -0.82 -16.96
C ALA A 182 -8.68 -1.48 -15.97
N TRP A 183 -9.01 -1.52 -14.67
CA TRP A 183 -8.17 -2.14 -13.65
C TRP A 183 -7.96 -3.64 -13.93
N PHE A 184 -9.02 -4.36 -14.29
CA PHE A 184 -8.98 -5.80 -14.58
C PHE A 184 -8.58 -6.14 -16.02
N ALA A 185 -8.55 -5.16 -16.94
CA ALA A 185 -8.03 -5.36 -18.30
C ALA A 185 -6.50 -5.43 -18.39
N ARG A 186 -5.78 -5.10 -17.30
CA ARG A 186 -4.31 -5.17 -17.23
C ARG A 186 -3.82 -6.61 -17.31
N ASP A 187 -2.61 -6.80 -17.82
CA ASP A 187 -1.97 -8.12 -17.90
C ASP A 187 -1.88 -8.79 -16.51
N HIS A 188 -2.36 -10.03 -16.43
CA HIS A 188 -2.50 -10.74 -15.15
C HIS A 188 -1.14 -11.12 -14.56
N ALA A 189 -0.21 -11.58 -15.40
CA ALA A 189 1.12 -11.97 -14.93
C ALA A 189 1.87 -10.76 -14.36
N LEU A 190 1.79 -9.62 -15.04
CA LEU A 190 2.38 -8.36 -14.57
C LEU A 190 1.69 -7.82 -13.32
N ALA A 191 0.36 -7.90 -13.23
CA ALA A 191 -0.39 -7.45 -12.05
C ALA A 191 -0.10 -8.33 -10.82
N ARG A 192 0.01 -9.65 -11.02
CA ARG A 192 0.38 -10.61 -9.97
C ARG A 192 1.83 -10.43 -9.52
N GLU A 193 2.76 -10.22 -10.45
CA GLU A 193 4.14 -9.87 -10.13
C GLU A 193 4.23 -8.55 -9.36
N ARG A 194 3.40 -7.55 -9.73
CA ARG A 194 3.29 -6.30 -8.98
C ARG A 194 2.81 -6.55 -7.56
N ALA A 195 1.78 -7.38 -7.36
CA ALA A 195 1.28 -7.74 -6.03
C ALA A 195 2.39 -8.32 -5.15
N LEU A 196 3.18 -9.25 -5.70
CA LEU A 196 4.34 -9.83 -5.02
C LEU A 196 5.33 -8.74 -4.57
N ARG A 197 5.72 -7.83 -5.47
CA ARG A 197 6.71 -6.76 -5.19
C ARG A 197 6.20 -5.70 -4.20
N THR A 198 4.88 -5.52 -4.10
CA THR A 198 4.26 -4.57 -3.16
C THR A 198 3.93 -5.18 -1.79
N ALA A 199 4.21 -6.46 -1.57
CA ALA A 199 3.87 -7.13 -0.32
C ALA A 199 4.53 -6.48 0.90
N LEU A 200 5.78 -6.05 0.73
CA LEU A 200 6.63 -5.50 1.79
C LEU A 200 6.76 -3.98 1.64
N GLY A 201 7.31 -3.52 0.51
CA GLY A 201 7.52 -2.11 0.22
C GLY A 201 6.20 -1.38 -0.04
N LYS A 202 6.01 -0.25 0.64
CA LYS A 202 4.80 0.59 0.53
C LYS A 202 4.97 1.68 -0.54
N TYR A 203 4.54 2.91 -0.25
CA TYR A 203 4.67 4.02 -1.18
C TYR A 203 6.11 4.51 -1.27
N ALA A 204 6.80 4.61 -0.12
CA ALA A 204 8.20 4.99 -0.03
C ALA A 204 9.01 3.98 0.77
N LEU A 205 10.32 3.94 0.52
CA LEU A 205 11.28 3.18 1.31
C LEU A 205 12.45 4.10 1.70
N VAL A 206 12.76 4.13 3.00
CA VAL A 206 13.97 4.74 3.55
C VAL A 206 14.93 3.63 3.93
N THR A 207 16.06 3.57 3.24
CA THR A 207 17.09 2.56 3.45
C THR A 207 17.99 2.88 4.64
N LEU A 208 18.80 1.91 5.08
CA LEU A 208 19.71 2.05 6.24
C LEU A 208 20.72 3.19 6.11
N ASP A 209 21.12 3.53 4.89
CA ASP A 209 22.03 4.65 4.61
C ASP A 209 21.29 6.00 4.50
N GLY A 210 19.99 6.03 4.79
CA GLY A 210 19.15 7.21 4.81
C GLY A 210 18.57 7.61 3.46
N ARG A 211 18.76 6.83 2.38
CA ARG A 211 18.16 7.17 1.08
C ARG A 211 16.68 6.86 1.03
N TRP A 212 15.89 7.87 0.66
CA TRP A 212 14.48 7.79 0.28
C TRP A 212 14.31 7.54 -1.21
N ARG A 213 13.40 6.64 -1.57
CA ARG A 213 12.75 6.59 -2.89
C ARG A 213 11.29 6.19 -2.73
N ASP A 214 10.46 6.57 -3.69
CA ASP A 214 9.03 6.26 -3.70
C ASP A 214 8.54 5.82 -5.08
N THR A 215 7.23 5.56 -5.19
CA THR A 215 6.59 5.08 -6.42
C THR A 215 6.71 5.99 -7.64
N SER A 216 7.11 7.25 -7.48
CA SER A 216 7.42 8.15 -8.61
C SER A 216 8.76 7.79 -9.28
N SER A 217 9.64 7.10 -8.56
CA SER A 217 10.92 6.64 -9.09
C SER A 217 10.75 5.45 -10.04
N GLU A 218 11.40 5.53 -11.20
CA GLU A 218 11.45 4.41 -12.14
C GLU A 218 12.08 3.17 -11.47
N GLY A 219 11.43 2.02 -11.66
CA GLY A 219 11.86 0.74 -11.12
C GLY A 219 11.72 0.60 -9.59
N TYR A 220 11.06 1.53 -8.91
CA TYR A 220 10.94 1.56 -7.45
C TYR A 220 10.54 0.22 -6.84
N LEU A 221 9.47 -0.42 -7.33
CA LEU A 221 8.96 -1.65 -6.74
C LEU A 221 9.98 -2.80 -6.76
N LYS A 222 10.71 -2.94 -7.86
CA LYS A 222 11.78 -3.95 -7.98
C LYS A 222 12.92 -3.62 -7.02
N TRP A 223 13.35 -2.36 -7.02
CA TRP A 223 14.41 -1.89 -6.14
C TRP A 223 14.06 -2.06 -4.66
N ALA A 224 12.84 -1.72 -4.24
CA ALA A 224 12.40 -1.81 -2.85
C ALA A 224 12.34 -3.27 -2.37
N ASP A 225 11.79 -4.18 -3.17
CA ASP A 225 11.77 -5.62 -2.84
C ASP A 225 13.20 -6.17 -2.73
N GLU A 226 14.11 -5.80 -3.65
CA GLU A 226 15.53 -6.17 -3.58
C GLU A 226 16.22 -5.62 -2.32
N GLN A 227 15.96 -4.36 -1.94
CA GLN A 227 16.53 -3.79 -0.71
C GLN A 227 16.05 -4.53 0.54
N LEU A 228 14.76 -4.82 0.63
CA LEU A 228 14.15 -5.49 1.79
C LEU A 228 14.57 -6.96 1.91
N GLU A 229 14.78 -7.65 0.78
CA GLU A 229 15.22 -9.04 0.76
C GLU A 229 16.64 -9.23 1.29
N HIS A 230 17.54 -8.28 1.01
CA HIS A 230 18.96 -8.37 1.36
C HIS A 230 19.31 -7.71 2.71
N LEU A 231 18.31 -7.32 3.51
CA LEU A 231 18.57 -6.77 4.84
C LEU A 231 19.21 -7.80 5.76
N ALA A 232 20.11 -7.34 6.63
CA ALA A 232 20.64 -8.18 7.69
C ALA A 232 19.51 -8.65 8.63
N PRO A 233 19.57 -9.86 9.19
CA PRO A 233 18.47 -10.41 10.00
C PRO A 233 18.07 -9.56 11.23
N ASP A 234 18.99 -8.75 11.74
CA ASP A 234 18.80 -7.86 12.88
C ASP A 234 18.34 -6.44 12.50
N THR A 235 18.31 -6.11 11.20
CA THR A 235 17.79 -4.83 10.70
C THR A 235 16.31 -4.70 11.01
N VAL A 236 15.93 -3.61 11.67
CA VAL A 236 14.54 -3.33 12.01
C VAL A 236 13.84 -2.74 10.79
N VAL A 237 12.70 -3.31 10.43
CA VAL A 237 11.80 -2.80 9.38
C VAL A 237 10.49 -2.38 10.05
N VAL A 238 10.03 -1.17 9.75
CA VAL A 238 8.82 -0.59 10.33
C VAL A 238 8.10 0.27 9.28
N ASP A 239 6.77 0.22 9.27
CA ASP A 239 5.96 1.12 8.45
C ASP A 239 5.51 2.34 9.26
N VAL A 240 5.50 3.48 8.58
CA VAL A 240 4.96 4.73 9.10
C VAL A 240 3.91 5.29 8.15
N LEU A 241 2.87 5.90 8.69
CA LEU A 241 1.92 6.70 7.92
C LEU A 241 2.37 8.16 7.92
N CYS A 242 2.78 8.65 6.75
CA CYS A 242 3.14 10.04 6.52
C CYS A 242 1.94 10.85 6.03
N HIS A 243 1.97 12.16 6.29
CA HIS A 243 1.03 13.15 5.77
C HIS A 243 1.80 14.24 5.03
N CYS A 244 1.18 14.79 3.97
CA CYS A 244 1.66 15.95 3.23
C CYS A 244 0.51 16.90 2.82
#